data_AF-A0A7R9HWD1-F1
#
_entry.id   AF-A0A7R9HWD1-F1
#
_cell.length_a   1.000
_cell.length_b   1.000
_cell.length_c   1.000
_cell.angle_alpha   90.00
_cell.angle_beta   90.00
_cell.angle_gamma   90.00
#
_symmetry.space_group_name_H-M   'P 1'
#
loop_
_entity.id
_entity.type
_entity.pdbx_description
1 polymer ?
#
loop_
_entity_poly.entity_id
_entity_poly.type
_entity_poly.pdbx_seq_one_letter_code
_entity_poly.pdbx_strand_id
1 'polypeptide(L)'
;MLKAAASLKVFYTQLIHVTCLAHAVHRVAEDIRSRFTNVNAIIYTVKKVFLKAPSRIFSFKTALPNISLPQQPVLTRWGTWLHAALYNADYLGDIQKVVQTFDEEQAVAIIEANAAISSSSVSADLAYVKSNFGNLPGAITALEARDLHLVKAVKIMRGIEENLNQAPGSVVTVIVDKFNRILQRNPGWKVMAIAGRTNTSESILRDTTQQSIPPTLHRGGHSSPSTLVTSLYFSEMREMAPPPTHDGLKIHTTTKQIFDLMQHLLRDLKQEYHTYSFPRYKPIQVFDKRLPPNMLTEDL
;
A
#
# COMPACT_ATOMS: atom_id res chain seq x y z
N MET A 1 -2.14 10.50 -5.08
CA MET A 1 -2.01 10.97 -3.69
C MET A 1 -0.91 12.01 -3.51
N LEU A 2 0.37 11.72 -3.80
CA LEU A 2 1.47 12.70 -3.58
C LEU A 2 1.30 14.04 -4.30
N LYS A 3 0.96 14.05 -5.60
CA LYS A 3 0.72 15.30 -6.35
C LYS A 3 -0.43 16.13 -5.77
N ALA A 4 -1.54 15.48 -5.46
CA ALA A 4 -2.70 16.13 -4.84
C ALA A 4 -2.36 16.71 -3.46
N ALA A 5 -1.63 15.95 -2.63
CA ALA A 5 -1.16 16.43 -1.34
C ALA A 5 -0.23 17.65 -1.48
N ALA A 6 0.65 17.67 -2.48
CA ALA A 6 1.49 18.82 -2.77
C ALA A 6 0.65 20.06 -3.13
N SER A 7 -0.40 19.90 -3.95
CA SER A 7 -1.32 20.99 -4.27
C SER A 7 -2.10 21.48 -3.03
N LEU A 8 -2.54 20.58 -2.16
CA LEU A 8 -3.26 20.93 -0.93
C LEU A 8 -2.37 21.64 0.10
N LYS A 9 -1.06 21.35 0.11
CA LYS A 9 -0.12 21.95 1.06
C LYS A 9 -0.01 23.48 0.92
N VAL A 10 -0.37 24.05 -0.23
CA VAL A 10 -0.45 25.50 -0.44
C VAL A 10 -1.51 26.13 0.47
N PHE A 11 -2.65 25.45 0.65
CA PHE A 11 -3.74 25.91 1.51
C PHE A 11 -3.56 25.45 2.96
N TYR A 12 -2.91 24.31 3.17
CA TYR A 12 -2.67 23.71 4.48
C TYR A 12 -1.16 23.53 4.70
N THR A 13 -0.49 24.59 5.14
CA THR A 13 0.99 24.64 5.23
C THR A 13 1.58 23.59 6.17
N GLN A 14 0.82 23.18 7.19
CA GLN A 14 1.19 22.12 8.14
C GLN A 14 0.76 20.70 7.70
N LEU A 15 0.19 20.53 6.50
CA LEU A 15 -0.25 19.24 6.01
C LEU A 15 0.94 18.31 5.76
N ILE A 16 0.97 17.19 6.50
CA ILE A 16 1.91 16.10 6.32
C ILE A 16 1.17 14.95 5.66
N HIS A 17 1.48 14.69 4.40
CA HIS A 17 0.94 13.53 3.70
C HIS A 17 1.87 12.33 3.83
N VAL A 18 1.31 11.24 4.36
CA VAL A 18 1.98 9.95 4.54
C VAL A 18 1.28 8.94 3.64
N THR A 19 2.01 8.29 2.73
CA THR A 19 1.44 7.14 2.02
C THR A 19 1.29 5.97 2.98
N CYS A 20 0.22 5.18 2.81
CA CYS A 20 -0.09 4.04 3.66
C CYS A 20 1.10 3.08 3.82
N LEU A 21 1.48 2.80 5.08
CA LEU A 21 2.61 1.93 5.41
C LEU A 21 2.31 0.46 5.08
N ALA A 22 1.08 -0.01 5.29
CA ALA A 22 0.68 -1.35 4.83
C ALA A 22 0.87 -1.49 3.31
N HIS A 23 0.48 -0.46 2.54
CA HIS A 23 0.72 -0.44 1.09
C HIS A 23 2.21 -0.46 0.75
N ALA A 24 3.05 0.26 1.51
CA ALA A 24 4.49 0.21 1.34
C ALA A 24 5.03 -1.23 1.52
N VAL A 25 4.63 -1.93 2.58
CA VAL A 25 5.06 -3.31 2.84
C VAL A 25 4.49 -4.29 1.79
N HIS A 26 3.26 -4.12 1.33
CA HIS A 26 2.70 -4.92 0.22
C HIS A 26 3.55 -4.82 -1.06
N ARG A 27 4.09 -3.64 -1.38
CA ARG A 27 4.98 -3.45 -2.55
C ARG A 27 6.34 -4.13 -2.39
N VAL A 28 6.77 -4.39 -1.16
CA VAL A 28 7.97 -5.18 -0.86
C VAL A 28 7.64 -6.65 -1.05
N ALA A 29 6.51 -7.11 -0.52
CA ALA A 29 6.01 -8.48 -0.71
C ALA A 29 5.81 -8.84 -2.20
N GLU A 30 5.40 -7.88 -3.03
CA GLU A 30 5.34 -8.03 -4.49
C GLU A 30 6.71 -8.38 -5.10
N ASP A 31 7.76 -7.66 -4.69
CA ASP A 31 9.13 -7.82 -5.18
C ASP A 31 9.77 -9.10 -4.64
N ILE A 32 9.40 -9.53 -3.43
CA ILE A 32 9.77 -10.84 -2.89
C ILE A 32 9.16 -11.92 -3.77
N ARG A 33 7.84 -11.89 -3.98
CA ARG A 33 7.14 -12.90 -4.78
C ARG A 33 7.72 -13.08 -6.18
N SER A 34 8.07 -11.98 -6.87
CA SER A 34 8.60 -12.04 -8.24
C SER A 34 9.94 -12.78 -8.34
N ARG A 35 10.67 -12.94 -7.23
CA ARG A 35 11.97 -13.61 -7.16
C ARG A 35 11.87 -15.12 -6.90
N PHE A 36 10.76 -15.60 -6.35
CA PHE A 36 10.57 -17.00 -5.99
C PHE A 36 9.58 -17.71 -6.91
N THR A 37 9.98 -17.94 -8.17
CA THR A 37 9.15 -18.58 -9.20
C THR A 37 8.76 -20.01 -8.83
N ASN A 38 9.65 -20.79 -8.20
CA ASN A 38 9.32 -22.15 -7.78
C ASN A 38 8.30 -22.18 -6.64
N VAL A 39 8.40 -21.23 -5.70
CA VAL A 39 7.39 -21.05 -4.63
C VAL A 39 6.06 -20.63 -5.23
N ASN A 40 6.06 -19.75 -6.25
CA ASN A 40 4.84 -19.40 -7.00
C ASN A 40 4.21 -20.63 -7.64
N ALA A 41 5.02 -21.50 -8.26
CA ALA A 41 4.55 -22.72 -8.90
C ALA A 41 3.85 -23.63 -7.89
N ILE A 42 4.49 -23.95 -6.75
CA ILE A 42 3.86 -24.78 -5.71
C ILE A 42 2.57 -24.19 -5.18
N ILE A 43 2.57 -22.91 -4.78
CA ILE A 43 1.36 -22.28 -4.22
C ILE A 43 0.20 -22.37 -5.23
N TYR A 44 0.49 -22.21 -6.52
CA TYR A 44 -0.50 -22.26 -7.57
C TYR A 44 -0.97 -23.68 -7.88
N THR A 45 -0.07 -24.66 -8.00
CA THR A 45 -0.39 -26.04 -8.37
C THR A 45 -1.06 -26.79 -7.22
N VAL A 46 -0.55 -26.67 -5.99
CA VAL A 46 -1.17 -27.24 -4.79
C VAL A 46 -2.60 -26.71 -4.63
N LYS A 47 -2.83 -25.41 -4.87
CA LYS A 47 -4.18 -24.86 -4.90
C LYS A 47 -5.05 -25.53 -5.96
N LYS A 48 -4.56 -25.65 -7.21
CA LYS A 48 -5.32 -26.25 -8.31
C LYS A 48 -5.74 -27.69 -8.02
N VAL A 49 -4.89 -28.48 -7.34
CA VAL A 49 -5.22 -29.86 -6.97
C VAL A 49 -6.54 -29.90 -6.19
N PHE A 50 -6.73 -29.05 -5.18
CA PHE A 50 -7.93 -29.09 -4.35
C PHE A 50 -9.09 -28.24 -4.89
N LEU A 51 -8.85 -27.40 -5.89
CA LEU A 51 -9.85 -26.49 -6.43
C LEU A 51 -10.98 -27.27 -7.10
N LYS A 52 -12.21 -27.12 -6.58
CA LYS A 52 -13.44 -27.75 -7.10
C LYS A 52 -13.37 -29.29 -7.19
N ALA A 53 -12.60 -29.92 -6.31
CA ALA A 53 -12.45 -31.37 -6.26
C ALA A 53 -12.85 -31.94 -4.88
N PRO A 54 -14.15 -32.22 -4.64
CA PRO A 54 -14.64 -32.68 -3.35
C PRO A 54 -13.96 -33.97 -2.87
N SER A 55 -13.68 -34.91 -3.78
CA SER A 55 -12.99 -36.17 -3.45
C SER A 55 -11.57 -35.93 -2.92
N ARG A 56 -10.78 -35.10 -3.59
CA ARG A 56 -9.41 -34.76 -3.16
C ARG A 56 -9.40 -33.93 -1.88
N ILE A 57 -10.37 -33.02 -1.71
CA ILE A 57 -10.57 -32.30 -0.45
C ILE A 57 -10.89 -33.27 0.70
N PHE A 58 -11.76 -34.25 0.46
CA PHE A 58 -12.10 -35.27 1.44
C PHE A 58 -10.86 -36.09 1.82
N SER A 59 -10.11 -36.59 0.85
CA SER A 59 -8.86 -37.32 1.11
C SER A 59 -7.85 -36.49 1.89
N PHE A 60 -7.69 -35.21 1.57
CA PHE A 60 -6.81 -34.31 2.33
C PHE A 60 -7.24 -34.18 3.79
N LYS A 61 -8.53 -33.92 4.05
CA LYS A 61 -9.05 -33.76 5.42
C LYS A 61 -8.99 -35.07 6.22
N THR A 62 -9.15 -36.22 5.55
CA THR A 62 -9.02 -37.54 6.17
C THR A 62 -7.57 -37.84 6.54
N ALA A 63 -6.62 -37.52 5.65
CA ALA A 63 -5.21 -37.74 5.91
C ALA A 63 -4.62 -36.75 6.94
N LEU A 64 -5.08 -35.49 6.91
CA LEU A 64 -4.53 -34.39 7.70
C LEU A 64 -5.64 -33.62 8.44
N PRO A 65 -6.32 -34.24 9.43
CA PRO A 65 -7.52 -33.66 10.05
C PRO A 65 -7.27 -32.35 10.81
N ASN A 66 -6.03 -32.14 11.28
CA ASN A 66 -5.64 -30.95 12.05
C ASN A 66 -4.97 -29.86 11.19
N ILE A 67 -4.81 -30.09 9.88
CA ILE A 67 -4.20 -29.12 8.96
C ILE A 67 -5.31 -28.52 8.10
N SER A 68 -5.43 -27.19 8.11
CA SER A 68 -6.39 -26.50 7.26
C SER A 68 -6.00 -26.67 5.79
N LEU A 69 -6.97 -26.77 4.88
CA LEU A 69 -6.70 -26.74 3.45
C LEU A 69 -5.87 -25.51 3.05
N PRO A 70 -5.00 -25.62 2.03
CA PRO A 70 -4.26 -24.49 1.51
C PRO A 70 -5.22 -23.35 1.12
N GLN A 71 -5.04 -22.18 1.75
CA GLN A 71 -5.88 -21.03 1.48
C GLN A 71 -5.53 -20.38 0.14
N GLN A 72 -6.53 -19.79 -0.51
CA GLN A 72 -6.34 -19.09 -1.77
C GLN A 72 -5.62 -17.75 -1.54
N PRO A 73 -4.42 -17.53 -2.12
CA PRO A 73 -3.83 -16.21 -2.12
C PRO A 73 -4.72 -15.29 -2.97
N VAL A 74 -5.01 -14.11 -2.41
CA VAL A 74 -5.69 -13.03 -3.12
C VAL A 74 -4.64 -12.31 -3.95
N LEU A 75 -4.79 -12.35 -5.28
CA LEU A 75 -3.81 -11.81 -6.23
C LEU A 75 -3.44 -10.35 -5.96
N THR A 76 -4.39 -9.56 -5.46
CA THR A 76 -4.21 -8.13 -5.18
C THR A 76 -3.73 -7.82 -3.76
N ARG A 77 -3.57 -8.82 -2.89
CA ARG A 77 -3.07 -8.66 -1.51
C ARG A 77 -1.86 -9.55 -1.30
N TRP A 78 -0.67 -9.04 -1.59
CA TRP A 78 0.58 -9.79 -1.56
C TRP A 78 0.91 -10.42 -0.20
N GLY A 79 0.40 -9.85 0.91
CA GLY A 79 0.47 -10.51 2.23
C GLY A 79 -0.14 -11.92 2.27
N THR A 80 -1.17 -12.20 1.45
CA THR A 80 -1.77 -13.53 1.36
C THR A 80 -0.88 -14.54 0.62
N TRP A 81 -0.04 -14.07 -0.31
CA TRP A 81 0.96 -14.93 -0.95
C TRP A 81 2.03 -15.36 0.06
N LEU A 82 2.51 -14.44 0.90
CA LEU A 82 3.45 -14.77 1.96
C LEU A 82 2.85 -15.77 2.96
N HIS A 83 1.59 -15.60 3.37
CA HIS A 83 0.91 -16.62 4.18
C HIS A 83 0.87 -17.99 3.51
N ALA A 84 0.57 -18.05 2.21
CA ALA A 84 0.59 -19.30 1.45
C ALA A 84 2.00 -19.90 1.36
N ALA A 85 3.04 -19.08 1.21
CA ALA A 85 4.43 -19.54 1.24
C ALA A 85 4.80 -20.13 2.60
N LEU A 86 4.42 -19.47 3.70
CA LEU A 86 4.64 -19.98 5.07
C LEU A 86 3.92 -21.30 5.30
N TYR A 87 2.65 -21.39 4.90
CA TYR A 87 1.88 -22.63 4.97
C TYR A 87 2.57 -23.78 4.21
N ASN A 88 3.04 -23.53 2.98
CA ASN A 88 3.76 -24.57 2.23
C ASN A 88 5.11 -24.89 2.87
N ALA A 89 5.81 -23.93 3.45
CA ALA A 89 7.05 -24.18 4.19
C ALA A 89 6.83 -25.05 5.45
N ASP A 90 5.67 -24.93 6.09
CA ASP A 90 5.29 -25.73 7.27
C ASP A 90 4.87 -27.16 6.90
N TYR A 91 4.16 -27.32 5.78
CA TYR A 91 3.45 -28.56 5.47
C TYR A 91 3.84 -29.22 4.14
N LEU A 92 4.96 -28.83 3.52
CA LEU A 92 5.37 -29.34 2.19
C LEU A 92 5.35 -30.87 2.13
N GLY A 93 5.95 -31.54 3.13
CA GLY A 93 6.05 -32.99 3.18
C GLY A 93 4.69 -33.69 3.35
N ASP A 94 3.79 -33.11 4.15
CA ASP A 94 2.44 -33.66 4.35
C ASP A 94 1.58 -33.48 3.09
N ILE A 95 1.67 -32.30 2.45
CA ILE A 95 1.02 -32.02 1.16
C ILE A 95 1.53 -33.00 0.10
N GLN A 96 2.84 -33.22 0.02
CA GLN A 96 3.44 -34.17 -0.92
C GLN A 96 2.85 -35.56 -0.76
N LYS A 97 2.81 -36.09 0.47
CA LYS A 97 2.22 -37.41 0.74
C LYS A 97 0.79 -37.52 0.25
N VAL A 98 -0.04 -36.51 0.51
CA VAL A 98 -1.43 -36.50 0.05
C VAL A 98 -1.52 -36.44 -1.47
N VAL A 99 -0.79 -35.52 -2.12
CA VAL A 99 -0.85 -35.35 -3.58
C VAL A 99 -0.39 -36.61 -4.31
N GLN A 100 0.62 -37.32 -3.78
CA GLN A 100 1.10 -38.59 -4.33
C GLN A 100 0.10 -39.76 -4.22
N THR A 101 -0.95 -39.64 -3.41
CA THR A 101 -2.03 -40.64 -3.39
C THR A 101 -3.02 -40.49 -4.55
N PHE A 102 -2.98 -39.36 -5.27
CA PHE A 102 -3.90 -39.11 -6.37
C PHE A 102 -3.34 -39.64 -7.69
N ASP A 103 -4.25 -40.16 -8.50
CA ASP A 103 -3.94 -40.61 -9.85
C ASP A 103 -3.70 -39.41 -10.78
N GLU A 104 -2.51 -39.37 -11.38
CA GLU A 104 -2.06 -38.29 -12.27
C GLU A 104 -2.90 -38.17 -13.54
N GLU A 105 -3.52 -39.27 -14.01
CA GLU A 105 -4.39 -39.26 -15.19
C GLU A 105 -5.68 -38.47 -14.97
N GLN A 106 -6.09 -38.26 -13.71
CA GLN A 106 -7.34 -37.57 -13.38
C GLN A 106 -7.27 -36.06 -13.54
N ALA A 107 -6.09 -35.45 -13.46
CA ALA A 107 -5.93 -34.00 -13.63
C ALA A 107 -4.48 -33.57 -13.87
N VAL A 108 -4.29 -32.71 -14.86
CA VAL A 108 -3.01 -32.00 -15.13
C VAL A 108 -2.48 -31.28 -13.89
N ALA A 109 -3.36 -30.78 -13.02
CA ALA A 109 -2.98 -30.13 -11.77
C ALA A 109 -2.18 -31.04 -10.81
N ILE A 110 -2.42 -32.35 -10.84
CA ILE A 110 -1.70 -33.34 -10.00
C ILE A 110 -0.28 -33.52 -10.53
N ILE A 111 -0.14 -33.70 -11.86
CA ILE A 111 1.16 -33.77 -12.55
C ILE A 111 1.97 -32.49 -12.27
N GLU A 112 1.37 -31.31 -12.47
CA GLU A 112 2.03 -30.03 -12.20
C GLU A 112 2.44 -29.88 -10.73
N ALA A 113 1.63 -30.36 -9.79
CA ALA A 113 1.94 -30.30 -8.37
C ALA A 113 3.10 -31.25 -7.99
N ASN A 114 3.08 -32.51 -8.45
CA ASN A 114 4.16 -33.45 -8.22
C ASN A 114 5.49 -32.96 -8.80
N ALA A 115 5.46 -32.39 -10.01
CA ALA A 115 6.64 -31.78 -10.62
C ALA A 115 7.15 -30.57 -9.82
N ALA A 116 6.27 -29.68 -9.38
CA ALA A 116 6.65 -28.50 -8.61
C ALA A 116 7.22 -28.86 -7.23
N ILE A 117 6.61 -29.84 -6.54
CA ILE A 117 7.05 -30.35 -5.23
C ILE A 117 8.41 -31.05 -5.33
N SER A 118 8.67 -31.76 -6.42
CA SER A 118 9.93 -32.49 -6.64
C SER A 118 11.09 -31.61 -7.08
N SER A 119 10.88 -30.30 -7.28
CA SER A 119 11.94 -29.37 -7.62
C SER A 119 12.96 -29.25 -6.48
N SER A 120 14.24 -29.44 -6.81
CA SER A 120 15.33 -29.53 -5.82
C SER A 120 15.54 -28.26 -4.99
N SER A 121 15.16 -27.08 -5.51
CA SER A 121 15.33 -25.82 -4.80
C SER A 121 14.14 -25.45 -3.92
N VAL A 122 12.98 -26.09 -4.09
CA VAL A 122 11.72 -25.56 -3.55
C VAL A 122 11.68 -25.54 -2.03
N SER A 123 12.28 -26.55 -1.40
CA SER A 123 12.39 -26.66 0.05
C SER A 123 13.30 -25.57 0.60
N ALA A 124 14.44 -25.34 -0.06
CA ALA A 124 15.37 -24.27 0.29
C ALA A 124 14.75 -22.87 0.06
N ASP A 125 14.03 -22.67 -1.04
CA ASP A 125 13.34 -21.42 -1.38
C ASP A 125 12.25 -21.10 -0.33
N LEU A 126 11.42 -22.09 0.03
CA LEU A 126 10.39 -21.96 1.06
C LEU A 126 10.99 -21.67 2.43
N ALA A 127 12.06 -22.38 2.81
CA ALA A 127 12.79 -22.14 4.04
C ALA A 127 13.37 -20.71 4.09
N TYR A 128 13.97 -20.26 3.00
CA TYR A 128 14.52 -18.91 2.87
C TYR A 128 13.43 -17.82 2.98
N VAL A 129 12.28 -18.02 2.31
CA VAL A 129 11.15 -17.09 2.42
C VAL A 129 10.64 -17.04 3.86
N LYS A 130 10.51 -18.20 4.51
CA LYS A 130 10.03 -18.30 5.89
C LYS A 130 10.98 -17.62 6.87
N SER A 131 12.29 -17.88 6.77
CA SER A 131 13.28 -17.34 7.71
C SER A 131 13.46 -15.83 7.59
N ASN A 132 13.39 -15.28 6.37
CA ASN A 132 13.73 -13.87 6.13
C ASN A 132 12.52 -12.95 6.01
N PHE A 133 11.36 -13.48 5.62
CA PHE A 133 10.16 -12.67 5.33
C PHE A 133 8.91 -13.11 6.09
N GLY A 134 9.02 -14.09 6.99
CA GLY A 134 7.87 -14.65 7.71
C GLY A 134 7.18 -13.70 8.70
N ASN A 135 7.84 -12.62 9.09
CA ASN A 135 7.26 -11.56 9.93
C ASN A 135 6.37 -10.58 9.13
N LEU A 136 6.53 -10.50 7.81
CA LEU A 136 5.86 -9.50 6.98
C LEU A 136 4.33 -9.62 6.95
N PRO A 137 3.71 -10.83 6.89
CA PRO A 137 2.26 -10.93 6.89
C PRO A 137 1.63 -10.37 8.17
N GLY A 138 2.18 -10.71 9.33
CA GLY A 138 1.73 -10.17 10.61
C GLY A 138 1.93 -8.65 10.71
N ALA A 139 3.04 -8.14 10.19
CA ALA A 139 3.29 -6.71 10.14
C ALA A 139 2.29 -5.97 9.23
N ILE A 140 1.96 -6.53 8.06
CA ILE A 140 0.91 -6.01 7.17
C ILE A 140 -0.43 -5.97 7.90
N THR A 141 -0.86 -7.08 8.49
CA THR A 141 -2.13 -7.14 9.24
C THR A 141 -2.18 -6.12 10.38
N ALA A 142 -1.09 -5.96 11.11
CA ALA A 142 -1.00 -4.97 12.18
C ALA A 142 -1.11 -3.53 11.64
N LEU A 143 -0.44 -3.21 10.52
CA LEU A 143 -0.51 -1.90 9.87
C LEU A 143 -1.87 -1.62 9.22
N GLU A 144 -2.64 -2.65 8.90
CA GLU A 144 -4.02 -2.56 8.38
C GLU A 144 -5.06 -2.42 9.49
N ALA A 145 -4.70 -2.71 10.75
CA ALA A 145 -5.61 -2.63 11.89
C ALA A 145 -6.08 -1.19 12.13
N ARG A 146 -7.35 -1.06 12.53
CA ARG A 146 -7.90 0.21 13.01
C ARG A 146 -7.26 0.55 14.36
N ASP A 147 -7.06 1.84 14.61
CA ASP A 147 -6.56 2.37 15.88
C ASP A 147 -5.11 1.99 16.24
N LEU A 148 -4.28 1.68 15.24
CA LEU A 148 -2.84 1.50 15.47
C LEU A 148 -2.17 2.84 15.81
N HIS A 149 -1.69 2.95 17.06
CA HIS A 149 -0.90 4.12 17.50
C HIS A 149 0.38 4.29 16.68
N LEU A 150 0.73 5.55 16.41
CA LEU A 150 1.94 5.91 15.65
C LEU A 150 3.22 5.24 16.18
N VAL A 151 3.42 5.25 17.50
CA VAL A 151 4.60 4.62 18.14
C VAL A 151 4.69 3.13 17.79
N LYS A 152 3.54 2.42 17.79
CA LYS A 152 3.48 1.01 17.41
C LYS A 152 3.74 0.82 15.91
N ALA A 153 3.19 1.68 15.06
CA ALA A 153 3.46 1.65 13.62
C ALA A 153 4.95 1.87 13.30
N VAL A 154 5.60 2.81 13.99
CA VAL A 154 7.04 3.08 13.87
C VAL A 154 7.86 1.88 14.32
N LYS A 155 7.48 1.25 15.44
CA LYS A 155 8.12 0.01 15.91
C LYS A 155 8.00 -1.13 14.89
N ILE A 156 6.83 -1.31 14.27
CA ILE A 156 6.63 -2.34 13.24
C ILE A 156 7.55 -2.10 12.03
N MET A 157 7.58 -0.88 11.50
CA MET A 157 8.39 -0.56 10.32
C MET A 157 9.89 -0.71 10.58
N ARG A 158 10.36 -0.34 11.78
CA ARG A 158 11.74 -0.56 12.21
C ARG A 158 12.07 -2.03 12.38
N GLY A 159 11.16 -2.80 12.98
CA GLY A 159 11.32 -4.24 13.08
C GLY A 159 11.44 -4.91 11.70
N ILE A 160 10.70 -4.44 10.70
CA ILE A 160 10.89 -4.90 9.31
C ILE A 160 12.29 -4.55 8.80
N GLU A 161 12.71 -3.28 8.94
CA GLU A 161 14.02 -2.81 8.50
C GLU A 161 15.17 -3.60 9.15
N GLU A 162 15.13 -3.81 10.46
CA GLU A 162 16.11 -4.58 11.22
C GLU A 162 16.19 -6.03 10.74
N ASN A 163 15.04 -6.71 10.59
CA ASN A 163 15.00 -8.08 10.11
C ASN A 163 15.55 -8.21 8.68
N LEU A 164 15.24 -7.27 7.79
CA LEU A 164 15.78 -7.25 6.44
C LEU A 164 17.29 -6.98 6.43
N ASN A 165 17.81 -6.11 7.29
CA ASN A 165 19.24 -5.82 7.34
C ASN A 165 20.08 -6.95 7.97
N GLN A 166 19.48 -7.80 8.80
CA GLN A 166 20.15 -8.97 9.40
C GLN A 166 20.12 -10.21 8.49
N ALA A 167 19.21 -10.23 7.51
CA ALA A 167 19.02 -11.39 6.66
C ALA A 167 20.16 -11.52 5.62
N PRO A 168 20.76 -12.72 5.47
CA PRO A 168 21.85 -12.93 4.53
C PRO A 168 21.35 -13.17 3.09
N GLY A 169 22.20 -12.82 2.11
CA GLY A 169 22.03 -13.20 0.71
C GLY A 169 21.65 -12.04 -0.23
N SER A 170 21.95 -12.24 -1.51
CA SER A 170 21.78 -11.22 -2.56
C SER A 170 20.33 -10.81 -2.78
N VAL A 171 19.38 -11.73 -2.58
CA VAL A 171 17.95 -11.45 -2.68
C VAL A 171 17.54 -10.36 -1.69
N VAL A 172 17.92 -10.52 -0.42
CA VAL A 172 17.60 -9.56 0.65
C VAL A 172 18.19 -8.19 0.35
N THR A 173 19.42 -8.10 -0.17
CA THR A 173 20.02 -6.80 -0.54
C THR A 173 19.11 -6.02 -1.49
N VAL A 174 18.58 -6.68 -2.53
CA VAL A 174 17.67 -6.01 -3.48
C VAL A 174 16.33 -5.66 -2.83
N ILE A 175 15.85 -6.48 -1.89
CA ILE A 175 14.63 -6.20 -1.12
C ILE A 175 14.82 -5.02 -0.15
N VAL A 176 15.98 -4.89 0.50
CA VAL A 176 16.36 -3.73 1.33
C VAL A 176 16.38 -2.47 0.47
N ASP A 177 17.01 -2.51 -0.70
CA ASP A 177 17.02 -1.38 -1.63
C ASP A 177 15.60 -0.98 -2.09
N LYS A 178 14.73 -1.98 -2.30
CA LYS A 178 13.32 -1.74 -2.63
C LYS A 178 12.59 -1.08 -1.46
N PHE A 179 12.74 -1.60 -0.25
CA PHE A 179 12.15 -1.06 0.98
C PHE A 179 12.57 0.40 1.19
N ASN A 180 13.86 0.68 1.13
CA ASN A 180 14.42 2.03 1.28
C ASN A 180 13.89 3.00 0.22
N ARG A 181 13.84 2.59 -1.05
CA ARG A 181 13.25 3.41 -2.13
C ARG A 181 11.77 3.72 -1.93
N ILE A 182 10.99 2.76 -1.40
CA ILE A 182 9.58 2.99 -1.11
C ILE A 182 9.43 4.03 0.01
N LEU A 183 10.21 3.92 1.08
CA LEU A 183 10.17 4.88 2.19
C LEU A 183 10.68 6.26 1.80
N GLN A 184 11.72 6.35 0.96
CA GLN A 184 12.21 7.63 0.43
C GLN A 184 11.15 8.37 -0.40
N ARG A 185 10.29 7.63 -1.12
CA ARG A 185 9.15 8.18 -1.86
C ARG A 185 7.95 8.55 -0.98
N ASN A 186 8.06 8.35 0.33
CA ASN A 186 7.07 8.72 1.33
C ASN A 186 7.64 9.83 2.24
N PRO A 187 7.71 11.10 1.80
CA PRO A 187 8.36 12.17 2.56
C PRO A 187 7.74 12.39 3.94
N GLY A 188 6.42 12.23 4.08
CA GLY A 188 5.74 12.33 5.38
C GLY A 188 6.16 11.24 6.36
N TRP A 189 6.62 10.07 5.88
CA TRP A 189 7.12 9.01 6.77
C TRP A 189 8.32 9.47 7.59
N LYS A 190 9.24 10.25 7.02
CA LYS A 190 10.41 10.73 7.77
C LYS A 190 10.00 11.53 9.00
N VAL A 191 9.05 12.45 8.82
CA VAL A 191 8.51 13.29 9.90
C VAL A 191 7.80 12.42 10.94
N MET A 192 6.95 11.51 10.50
CA MET A 192 6.21 10.60 11.40
C MET A 192 7.12 9.64 12.16
N ALA A 193 8.19 9.16 11.52
CA ALA A 193 9.16 8.27 12.13
C ALA A 193 10.01 8.98 13.18
N ILE A 194 10.16 10.31 13.12
CA ILE A 194 10.79 11.12 14.17
C ILE A 194 9.78 11.34 15.30
N ALA A 195 8.57 11.80 14.97
CA ALA A 195 7.51 12.07 15.95
C ALA A 195 7.15 10.83 16.80
N GLY A 196 7.11 9.65 16.17
CA GLY A 196 6.84 8.39 16.86
C GLY A 196 7.99 7.90 17.76
N ARG A 197 9.18 8.53 17.74
CA ARG A 197 10.30 8.22 18.66
C ARG A 197 10.31 9.11 19.90
N THR A 198 9.94 10.37 19.75
CA THR A 198 10.15 11.38 20.79
C THR A 198 9.00 11.47 21.79
N ASN A 199 7.86 10.79 21.55
CA ASN A 199 6.62 10.96 22.33
C ASN A 199 6.17 12.43 22.51
N THR A 200 6.76 13.37 21.78
CA THR A 200 6.58 14.81 21.97
C THR A 200 6.11 15.43 20.65
N SER A 201 4.91 15.98 20.68
CA SER A 201 4.27 16.75 19.61
C SER A 201 5.04 18.02 19.20
N GLU A 202 6.03 18.45 19.98
CA GLU A 202 6.69 19.76 19.85
C GLU A 202 7.90 19.79 18.88
N SER A 203 8.50 18.65 18.52
CA SER A 203 9.67 18.64 17.62
C SER A 203 9.32 18.74 16.13
N ILE A 204 8.03 18.72 15.77
CA ILE A 204 7.53 18.57 14.40
C ILE A 204 7.72 19.84 13.56
N LEU A 205 7.81 21.01 14.18
CA LEU A 205 7.79 22.31 13.48
C LEU A 205 9.18 22.87 13.11
N ARG A 206 10.27 22.37 13.68
CA ARG A 206 11.62 22.95 13.46
C ARG A 206 12.34 22.44 12.21
N ASP A 207 11.98 21.24 11.74
CA ASP A 207 12.68 20.59 10.62
C ASP A 207 12.08 20.92 9.24
N THR A 208 10.86 21.49 9.19
CA THR A 208 10.18 21.81 7.91
C THR A 208 10.55 23.19 7.36
N THR A 209 11.15 24.06 8.17
CA THR A 209 11.55 25.43 7.78
C THR A 209 12.89 25.52 7.05
N GLN A 210 13.66 24.42 6.95
CA GLN A 210 14.99 24.43 6.32
C GLN A 210 15.07 23.84 4.91
N GLN A 211 13.96 23.39 4.32
CA GLN A 211 13.96 22.98 2.91
C GLN A 211 13.03 23.85 2.06
N SER A 212 13.67 24.70 1.27
CA SER A 212 13.21 25.46 0.09
C SER A 212 12.39 26.74 0.30
N ILE A 213 13.09 27.88 0.32
CA ILE A 213 12.63 29.11 -0.35
C ILE A 213 13.76 29.51 -1.31
N PRO A 214 13.54 29.55 -2.65
CA PRO A 214 14.48 30.18 -3.57
C PRO A 214 14.39 31.71 -3.44
N PRO A 215 15.49 32.45 -3.62
CA PRO A 215 15.47 33.90 -3.47
C PRO A 215 14.86 34.60 -4.69
N THR A 216 14.40 35.84 -4.45
CA THR A 216 14.02 36.94 -5.37
C THR A 216 12.51 37.04 -5.72
N LEU A 217 11.87 38.21 -5.78
CA LEU A 217 12.31 39.58 -6.09
C LEU A 217 11.48 40.63 -5.30
N HIS A 218 12.11 41.74 -4.92
CA HIS A 218 11.42 42.98 -4.52
C HIS A 218 10.59 43.57 -5.69
N ARG A 219 9.32 43.94 -5.44
CA ARG A 219 8.75 45.25 -5.85
C ARG A 219 7.35 45.52 -5.29
N GLY A 220 7.19 46.74 -4.77
CA GLY A 220 6.00 47.60 -4.97
C GLY A 220 4.75 47.28 -4.15
N GLY A 221 4.50 48.07 -3.11
CA GLY A 221 3.24 48.06 -2.38
C GLY A 221 2.11 48.73 -3.18
N HIS A 222 0.90 48.19 -3.03
CA HIS A 222 -0.38 48.90 -3.04
C HIS A 222 -1.37 48.06 -2.23
N SER A 223 -1.88 48.62 -1.12
CA SER A 223 -2.92 48.03 -0.28
C SER A 223 -4.27 48.08 -0.99
N SER A 224 -4.91 46.92 -1.17
CA SER A 224 -6.28 46.79 -1.69
C SER A 224 -7.25 46.41 -0.54
N PRO A 225 -8.53 46.82 -0.54
CA PRO A 225 -9.47 46.69 0.59
C PRO A 225 -9.83 45.26 1.05
N SER A 226 -9.25 44.22 0.45
CA SER A 226 -9.51 42.81 0.76
C SER A 226 -8.91 42.34 2.09
N THR A 227 -7.95 43.06 2.68
CA THR A 227 -7.23 42.62 3.88
C THR A 227 -8.07 42.78 5.17
N LEU A 228 -9.07 43.67 5.19
CA LEU A 228 -9.91 43.90 6.37
C LEU A 228 -10.98 42.82 6.59
N VAL A 229 -11.47 42.20 5.51
CA VAL A 229 -12.51 41.15 5.59
C VAL A 229 -11.95 39.85 6.16
N THR A 230 -10.68 39.52 5.86
CA THR A 230 -10.00 38.33 6.40
C THR A 230 -9.70 38.47 7.90
N SER A 231 -9.46 39.68 8.40
CA SER A 231 -9.13 39.91 9.81
C SER A 231 -10.32 39.71 10.76
N LEU A 232 -11.55 39.99 10.32
CA LEU A 232 -12.76 39.81 11.13
C LEU A 232 -13.17 38.33 11.21
N TYR A 233 -13.03 37.60 10.10
CA TYR A 233 -13.37 36.17 9.99
C TYR A 233 -12.51 35.26 10.89
N PHE A 234 -11.24 35.63 11.12
CA PHE A 234 -10.33 34.89 12.00
C PHE A 234 -10.60 35.09 13.50
N SER A 235 -11.37 36.11 13.89
CA SER A 235 -11.72 36.35 15.31
C SER A 235 -12.93 35.53 15.76
N GLU A 236 -13.96 35.40 14.92
CA GLU A 236 -15.17 34.62 15.23
C GLU A 236 -14.93 33.10 15.20
N MET A 237 -14.05 32.60 14.32
CA MET A 237 -13.68 31.18 14.25
C MET A 237 -12.86 30.68 15.45
N ARG A 238 -12.26 31.59 16.23
CA ARG A 238 -11.45 31.24 17.41
C ARG A 238 -12.33 30.97 18.65
N GLU A 239 -13.58 31.42 18.66
CA GLU A 239 -14.53 31.17 19.77
C GLU A 239 -15.33 29.87 19.63
N MET A 240 -15.34 29.23 18.44
CA MET A 240 -16.11 28.00 18.19
C MET A 240 -15.34 26.68 18.36
N ALA A 241 -14.04 26.72 18.66
CA ALA A 241 -13.23 25.52 18.86
C ALA A 241 -13.26 25.06 20.32
N PRO A 242 -13.75 23.85 20.64
CA PRO A 242 -13.66 23.32 22.00
C PRO A 242 -12.18 23.11 22.41
N PRO A 243 -11.82 23.27 23.70
CA PRO A 243 -10.44 23.17 24.14
C PRO A 243 -9.85 21.77 23.89
N PRO A 244 -8.53 21.66 23.67
CA PRO A 244 -7.90 20.41 23.27
C PRO A 244 -7.96 19.39 24.41
N THR A 245 -8.69 18.28 24.21
CA THR A 245 -8.63 17.11 25.08
C THR A 245 -7.38 16.28 24.77
N HIS A 246 -6.74 15.76 25.82
CA HIS A 246 -5.48 14.98 25.88
C HIS A 246 -5.39 13.67 25.06
N ASP A 247 -6.23 13.46 24.05
CA ASP A 247 -6.24 12.24 23.26
C ASP A 247 -5.28 12.35 22.08
N GLY A 248 -4.20 11.56 22.13
CA GLY A 248 -3.13 11.53 21.13
C GLY A 248 -3.61 11.35 19.68
N LEU A 249 -2.79 11.81 18.74
CA LEU A 249 -3.09 11.87 17.30
C LEU A 249 -3.51 10.50 16.73
N LYS A 250 -4.83 10.32 16.53
CA LYS A 250 -5.42 9.12 15.91
C LYS A 250 -5.25 9.20 14.40
N ILE A 251 -4.72 8.14 13.78
CA ILE A 251 -4.57 8.06 12.32
C ILE A 251 -5.87 7.47 11.74
N HIS A 252 -6.61 8.27 10.97
CA HIS A 252 -7.80 7.79 10.26
C HIS A 252 -7.42 7.11 8.95
N THR A 253 -7.47 5.78 8.94
CA THR A 253 -7.16 4.95 7.78
C THR A 253 -8.41 4.24 7.25
N THR A 254 -9.08 4.86 6.28
CA THR A 254 -9.72 4.12 5.18
C THR A 254 -9.91 5.04 3.96
N THR A 255 -9.71 4.50 2.76
CA THR A 255 -9.97 5.18 1.47
C THR A 255 -11.38 5.77 1.41
N LYS A 256 -12.35 5.15 2.10
CA LYS A 256 -13.72 5.62 2.23
C LYS A 256 -13.83 6.90 3.07
N GLN A 257 -13.13 7.00 4.20
CA GLN A 257 -13.14 8.22 5.03
C GLN A 257 -12.46 9.40 4.33
N ILE A 258 -11.36 9.16 3.59
CA ILE A 258 -10.73 10.20 2.76
C ILE A 258 -11.69 10.63 1.63
N PHE A 259 -12.36 9.68 0.99
CA PHE A 259 -13.36 9.98 -0.04
C PHE A 259 -14.53 10.78 0.54
N ASP A 260 -15.07 10.37 1.69
CA ASP A 260 -16.20 11.05 2.35
C ASP A 260 -15.82 12.46 2.83
N LEU A 261 -14.61 12.64 3.38
CA LEU A 261 -14.06 13.95 3.74
C LEU A 261 -13.83 14.83 2.51
N MET A 262 -13.30 14.27 1.41
CA MET A 262 -13.16 14.99 0.15
C MET A 262 -14.52 15.38 -0.46
N GLN A 263 -15.53 14.52 -0.37
CA GLN A 263 -16.89 14.81 -0.84
C GLN A 263 -17.62 15.81 0.07
N HIS A 264 -17.28 15.87 1.35
CA HIS A 264 -17.80 16.88 2.27
C HIS A 264 -17.18 18.26 1.95
N LEU A 265 -15.85 18.34 1.87
CA LEU A 265 -15.13 19.55 1.48
C LEU A 265 -15.53 20.07 0.08
N LEU A 266 -15.78 19.18 -0.88
CA LEU A 266 -16.27 19.55 -2.22
C LEU A 266 -17.72 20.04 -2.21
N ARG A 267 -18.55 19.59 -1.26
CA ARG A 267 -19.93 20.08 -1.08
C ARG A 267 -19.94 21.47 -0.45
N ASP A 268 -19.10 21.68 0.56
CA ASP A 268 -18.97 22.97 1.24
C ASP A 268 -18.47 24.04 0.26
N LEU A 269 -17.44 23.71 -0.54
CA LEU A 269 -16.97 24.59 -1.62
C LEU A 269 -18.08 24.87 -2.65
N LYS A 270 -18.87 23.87 -3.07
CA LYS A 270 -19.98 24.08 -4.01
C LYS A 270 -21.10 24.96 -3.45
N GLN A 271 -21.36 24.90 -2.16
CA GLN A 271 -22.37 25.73 -1.49
C GLN A 271 -21.91 27.20 -1.44
N GLU A 272 -20.61 27.44 -1.27
CA GLU A 272 -19.99 28.76 -1.29
C GLU A 272 -19.96 29.39 -2.69
N TYR A 273 -19.81 28.59 -3.76
CA TYR A 273 -19.77 29.07 -5.14
C TYR A 273 -21.14 29.41 -5.76
N HIS A 274 -22.27 29.16 -5.09
CA HIS A 274 -23.59 29.54 -5.58
C HIS A 274 -23.92 31.05 -5.46
N THR A 275 -23.09 31.84 -4.78
CA THR A 275 -23.28 33.29 -4.62
C THR A 275 -22.47 34.12 -5.61
N TYR A 276 -21.65 33.50 -6.47
CA TYR A 276 -20.86 34.21 -7.49
C TYR A 276 -21.36 33.89 -8.90
N SER A 277 -21.96 34.90 -9.54
CA SER A 277 -22.33 34.85 -10.96
C SER A 277 -21.08 35.11 -11.82
N PHE A 278 -20.55 34.07 -12.48
CA PHE A 278 -19.42 34.19 -13.40
C PHE A 278 -19.88 34.72 -14.78
N PRO A 279 -19.12 35.62 -15.44
CA PRO A 279 -19.41 36.01 -16.81
C PRO A 279 -19.19 34.81 -17.76
N ARG A 280 -20.14 34.59 -18.68
CA ARG A 280 -20.11 33.49 -19.65
C ARG A 280 -18.86 33.58 -20.55
N TYR A 281 -17.94 32.65 -20.40
CA TYR A 281 -16.88 32.43 -21.37
C TYR A 281 -17.45 31.76 -22.63
N LYS A 282 -17.13 32.29 -23.81
CA LYS A 282 -17.43 31.67 -25.11
C LYS A 282 -16.64 30.36 -25.25
N PRO A 283 -17.22 29.28 -25.82
CA PRO A 283 -16.50 28.03 -26.01
C PRO A 283 -15.33 28.20 -27.00
N ILE A 284 -14.17 27.69 -26.62
CA ILE A 284 -13.03 27.48 -27.51
C ILE A 284 -13.41 26.35 -28.50
N GLN A 285 -13.29 26.60 -29.80
CA GLN A 285 -13.48 25.58 -30.83
C GLN A 285 -12.43 24.48 -30.65
N VAL A 286 -12.91 23.26 -30.44
CA VAL A 286 -12.09 22.04 -30.39
C VAL A 286 -11.73 21.67 -31.83
N PHE A 287 -10.44 21.71 -32.19
CA PHE A 287 -9.95 21.08 -33.40
C PHE A 287 -10.02 19.55 -33.23
N ASP A 288 -10.99 18.96 -33.92
CA ASP A 288 -11.25 17.53 -34.01
C ASP A 288 -10.17 16.85 -34.86
N LYS A 289 -9.23 16.13 -34.23
CA LYS A 289 -8.36 15.18 -34.94
C LYS A 289 -9.04 13.80 -34.95
N ARG A 290 -10.12 13.69 -35.72
CA ARG A 290 -10.60 12.41 -36.24
C ARG A 290 -9.84 12.10 -37.53
N LEU A 291 -9.08 11.00 -37.51
CA LEU A 291 -8.55 10.37 -38.72
C LEU A 291 -9.73 9.99 -39.64
N PRO A 292 -9.67 10.29 -40.95
CA PRO A 292 -10.70 9.87 -41.88
C PRO A 292 -10.58 8.35 -42.21
N PRO A 293 -11.71 7.65 -42.37
CA PRO A 293 -11.75 6.30 -42.92
C PRO A 293 -11.74 6.33 -44.46
N ASN A 294 -11.22 5.25 -45.05
CA ASN A 294 -11.22 4.88 -46.47
C ASN A 294 -10.04 5.36 -47.33
N MET A 295 -9.12 4.44 -47.62
CA MET A 295 -8.65 4.18 -48.99
C MET A 295 -8.38 2.67 -49.13
N LEU A 296 -9.40 1.95 -49.62
CA LEU A 296 -9.22 0.75 -50.45
C LEU A 296 -9.49 1.20 -51.89
N THR A 297 -8.49 1.12 -52.76
CA THR A 297 -8.64 0.79 -54.18
C THR A 297 -7.33 0.20 -54.68
N GLU A 298 -7.50 -0.83 -55.51
CA GLU A 298 -6.52 -1.70 -56.15
C GLU A 298 -5.66 -0.95 -57.18
N ASP A 299 -4.43 -1.44 -57.43
CA ASP A 299 -4.00 -2.01 -58.72
C ASP A 299 -2.46 -2.06 -58.87
N LEU A 300 -2.01 -3.22 -59.41
CA LEU A 300 -0.68 -3.68 -59.84
C LEU A 300 0.30 -4.23 -58.77
#